data_AF-A0AAE0QHA9-F1
#
_entry.id   AF-A0AAE0QHA9-F1
#
_cell.length_a   1.000
_cell.length_b   1.000
_cell.length_c   1.000
_cell.angle_alpha   90.00
_cell.angle_beta   90.00
_cell.angle_gamma   90.00
#
_symmetry.space_group_name_H-M   'P 1'
#
loop_
_entity.id
_entity.type
_entity.pdbx_description
1 polymer ?
#
loop_
_entity_poly.entity_id
_entity_poly.type
_entity_poly.pdbx_seq_one_letter_code
_entity_poly.pdbx_strand_id
1 'polypeptide(L)'
;MGIPSISTNLSGFGCFMEEHIADPTSYGIYILDRRFQSVDDSCNQLTTFLFQFCQQSRRQRIIQRNRTERLSDLLDWRYLGRYYISARHMALAKAFPESYVYEPHDPTSTTGFRYPRPASVPPSPAHSLHSSPHHSEAEDEDETYDEDLEAEKDRLNIRQPFSLPNKNRSLVDDLPEKN
;
A
#
# COMPACT_ATOMS: atom_id res chain seq x y z
N MET A 1 -11.11 -6.84 -1.80
CA MET A 1 -11.89 -7.03 -3.05
C MET A 1 -11.03 -7.02 -4.32
N GLY A 2 -9.76 -6.60 -4.28
CA GLY A 2 -8.82 -6.76 -5.39
C GLY A 2 -9.17 -6.00 -6.68
N ILE A 3 -10.07 -5.01 -6.63
CA ILE A 3 -10.50 -4.29 -7.83
C ILE A 3 -9.62 -3.05 -8.02
N PRO A 4 -8.94 -2.90 -9.17
CA PRO A 4 -8.21 -1.68 -9.49
C PRO A 4 -9.10 -0.45 -9.39
N SER A 5 -8.54 0.68 -8.95
CA SER A 5 -9.30 1.90 -8.70
C SER A 5 -8.54 3.15 -9.09
N ILE A 6 -9.29 4.19 -9.45
CA ILE A 6 -8.76 5.54 -9.70
C ILE A 6 -9.18 6.43 -8.54
N SER A 7 -8.22 7.11 -7.92
CA SER A 7 -8.44 8.14 -6.90
C SER A 7 -7.69 9.42 -7.28
N THR A 8 -7.56 10.36 -6.35
CA THR A 8 -6.89 11.65 -6.59
C THR A 8 -5.90 11.96 -5.48
N ASN A 9 -4.89 12.79 -5.74
CA ASN A 9 -3.95 13.30 -4.74
C ASN A 9 -4.56 14.37 -3.79
N LEU A 10 -5.89 14.54 -3.83
CA LEU A 10 -6.66 15.30 -2.85
C LEU A 10 -7.50 14.40 -1.95
N SER A 11 -7.63 13.11 -2.28
CA SER A 11 -8.36 12.16 -1.45
C SER A 11 -7.43 11.61 -0.36
N GLY A 12 -7.97 11.40 0.85
CA GLY A 12 -7.18 10.81 1.94
C GLY A 12 -6.62 9.43 1.58
N PHE A 13 -7.39 8.63 0.84
CA PHE A 13 -6.93 7.34 0.32
C PHE A 13 -5.77 7.51 -0.68
N GLY A 14 -5.89 8.40 -1.66
CA GLY A 14 -4.84 8.63 -2.65
C GLY A 14 -3.54 9.11 -2.00
N CYS A 15 -3.62 10.10 -1.12
CA CYS A 15 -2.47 10.56 -0.35
C CYS A 15 -1.82 9.44 0.47
N PHE A 16 -2.62 8.62 1.16
CA PHE A 16 -2.10 7.50 1.95
C PHE A 16 -1.36 6.48 1.06
N MET A 17 -1.94 6.10 -0.08
CA MET A 17 -1.32 5.13 -0.99
C MET A 17 -0.05 5.68 -1.63
N GLU A 18 -0.03 6.96 -2.02
CA GLU A 18 1.15 7.65 -2.57
C GLU A 18 2.31 7.73 -1.56
N GLU A 19 2.00 7.89 -0.28
CA GLU A 19 3.00 7.95 0.78
C GLU A 19 3.59 6.56 1.08
N HIS A 20 2.77 5.51 1.08
CA HIS A 20 3.14 4.18 1.57
C HIS A 20 3.60 3.21 0.47
N ILE A 21 3.32 3.48 -0.80
CA ILE A 21 3.66 2.60 -1.92
C ILE A 21 4.54 3.35 -2.92
N ALA A 22 5.65 2.75 -3.32
CA ALA A 22 6.60 3.35 -4.25
C ALA A 22 6.01 3.51 -5.66
N ASP A 23 5.30 2.49 -6.15
CA ASP A 23 4.60 2.50 -7.43
C ASP A 23 3.15 1.98 -7.27
N PRO A 24 2.19 2.87 -6.93
CA PRO A 24 0.78 2.49 -6.78
C PRO A 24 0.15 1.91 -8.06
N THR A 25 0.63 2.30 -9.24
CA THR A 25 0.05 1.89 -10.52
C THR A 25 0.26 0.41 -10.81
N SER A 26 1.40 -0.16 -10.38
CA SER A 26 1.68 -1.59 -10.46
C SER A 26 0.68 -2.46 -9.68
N TYR A 27 0.04 -1.89 -8.65
CA TYR A 27 -1.03 -2.50 -7.85
C TYR A 27 -2.44 -2.13 -8.30
N GLY A 28 -2.59 -1.49 -9.46
CA GLY A 28 -3.90 -1.05 -9.95
C GLY A 28 -4.50 0.11 -9.16
N ILE A 29 -3.67 0.89 -8.46
CA ILE A 29 -4.07 2.14 -7.80
C ILE A 29 -3.58 3.30 -8.65
N TYR A 30 -4.49 3.94 -9.38
CA TYR A 30 -4.17 5.10 -10.20
C TYR A 30 -4.52 6.37 -9.44
N ILE A 31 -3.56 7.28 -9.30
CA ILE A 31 -3.73 8.52 -8.55
C ILE A 31 -3.70 9.68 -9.54
N LEU A 32 -4.85 10.31 -9.75
CA LEU A 32 -5.00 11.48 -10.60
C LEU A 32 -4.45 12.71 -9.89
N ASP A 33 -3.68 13.52 -10.61
CA ASP A 33 -3.23 14.81 -10.12
C ASP A 33 -4.34 15.85 -10.31
N ARG A 34 -4.98 16.22 -9.20
CA ARG A 34 -6.00 17.27 -9.12
C ARG A 34 -5.52 18.48 -8.32
N ARG A 35 -4.30 18.43 -7.78
CA ARG A 35 -3.74 19.44 -6.89
C ARG A 35 -2.80 20.40 -7.62
N PHE A 36 -2.01 19.89 -8.55
CA PHE A 36 -0.95 20.65 -9.22
C PHE A 36 -1.16 20.79 -10.73
N GLN A 37 -2.29 20.29 -11.25
CA GLN A 37 -2.64 20.34 -12.67
C GLN A 37 -3.95 21.08 -12.91
N SER A 38 -4.14 21.55 -14.15
CA SER A 38 -5.40 22.15 -14.59
C SER A 38 -6.50 21.09 -14.70
N VAL A 39 -7.76 21.53 -14.74
CA VAL A 39 -8.90 20.60 -14.90
C VAL A 39 -8.80 19.82 -16.21
N ASP A 40 -8.38 20.46 -17.30
CA ASP A 40 -8.24 19.82 -18.61
C ASP A 40 -7.14 18.76 -18.60
N ASP A 41 -5.98 19.09 -18.02
CA ASP A 41 -4.88 18.13 -17.85
C ASP A 41 -5.29 16.92 -17.00
N SER A 42 -6.02 17.14 -15.90
CA SER A 42 -6.59 16.05 -15.11
C SER A 42 -7.58 15.20 -15.91
N CYS A 43 -8.42 15.81 -16.76
CA CYS A 43 -9.35 15.07 -17.62
C CYS A 43 -8.60 14.24 -18.68
N ASN A 44 -7.53 14.78 -19.25
CA ASN A 44 -6.67 14.08 -20.19
C ASN A 44 -5.96 12.89 -19.50
N GLN A 45 -5.39 13.10 -18.31
CA GLN A 45 -4.75 12.03 -17.53
C GLN A 45 -5.73 10.92 -17.15
N LEU A 46 -6.96 11.27 -16.72
CA LEU A 46 -8.01 10.29 -16.42
C LEU A 46 -8.34 9.45 -17.65
N THR A 47 -8.52 10.12 -18.80
CA THR A 47 -8.78 9.45 -20.08
C THR A 47 -7.64 8.50 -20.45
N THR A 48 -6.39 8.91 -20.26
CA THR A 48 -5.22 8.05 -20.50
C THR A 48 -5.24 6.80 -19.63
N PHE A 49 -5.52 6.90 -18.32
CA PHE A 49 -5.62 5.74 -17.43
C PHE A 49 -6.72 4.76 -17.89
N LEU A 50 -7.91 5.28 -18.21
CA LEU A 50 -9.02 4.46 -18.68
C LEU A 50 -8.70 3.77 -20.01
N PHE A 51 -8.09 4.49 -20.95
CA PHE A 51 -7.71 3.95 -22.24
C PHE A 51 -6.65 2.85 -22.12
N GLN A 52 -5.59 3.08 -21.33
CA GLN A 52 -4.57 2.07 -21.05
C GLN A 52 -5.16 0.81 -20.39
N PHE A 53 -6.10 0.96 -19.46
CA PHE A 53 -6.77 -0.18 -18.84
C PHE A 53 -7.56 -1.01 -19.85
N CYS A 54 -8.25 -0.38 -20.82
CA CYS A 54 -8.96 -1.07 -21.90
C CYS A 54 -8.03 -1.85 -22.84
N GLN A 55 -6.76 -1.45 -22.95
CA GLN A 55 -5.76 -2.12 -23.79
C GLN A 55 -5.12 -3.34 -23.13
N GLN A 56 -5.36 -3.57 -21.83
CA GLN A 56 -4.78 -4.72 -21.13
C GLN A 56 -5.32 -6.05 -21.65
N SER A 57 -4.48 -7.08 -21.69
CA SER A 57 -4.91 -8.45 -21.94
C SER A 57 -5.70 -9.02 -20.75
N ARG A 58 -6.37 -10.16 -20.95
CA ARG A 58 -7.06 -10.84 -19.84
C ARG A 58 -6.06 -11.24 -18.75
N ARG A 59 -4.91 -11.78 -19.13
CA ARG A 59 -3.83 -12.16 -18.22
C ARG A 59 -3.33 -10.97 -17.39
N GLN A 60 -3.05 -9.83 -18.03
CA GLN A 60 -2.61 -8.61 -17.36
C GLN A 60 -3.63 -8.12 -16.32
N ARG A 61 -4.93 -8.13 -16.66
CA ARG A 61 -5.99 -7.76 -15.70
C ARG A 61 -6.07 -8.70 -14.50
N ILE A 62 -5.89 -10.01 -14.70
CA ILE A 62 -5.88 -10.99 -13.61
C ILE A 62 -4.70 -10.73 -12.66
N ILE A 63 -3.51 -10.53 -13.22
CA ILE A 63 -2.29 -10.24 -12.44
C ILE A 63 -2.46 -8.94 -11.65
N GLN A 64 -2.95 -7.87 -12.29
CA GLN A 64 -3.20 -6.60 -11.62
C GLN A 64 -4.21 -6.77 -10.48
N ARG A 65 -5.31 -7.54 -10.70
CA ARG A 65 -6.32 -7.83 -9.67
C ARG A 65 -5.73 -8.55 -8.45
N ASN A 66 -4.84 -9.52 -8.68
CA ASN A 66 -4.15 -10.22 -7.61
C ASN A 66 -3.22 -9.28 -6.82
N ARG A 67 -2.47 -8.42 -7.51
CA ARG A 67 -1.65 -7.39 -6.85
C ARG A 67 -2.50 -6.41 -6.05
N THR A 68 -3.62 -5.93 -6.59
CA THR A 68 -4.54 -5.05 -5.87
C THR A 68 -5.10 -5.72 -4.61
N GLU A 69 -5.33 -7.03 -4.65
CA GLU A 69 -5.85 -7.78 -3.50
C GLU A 69 -4.86 -7.78 -2.33
N ARG A 70 -3.57 -7.96 -2.61
CA ARG A 70 -2.49 -7.94 -1.61
C ARG A 70 -2.37 -6.65 -0.82
N LEU A 71 -2.89 -5.53 -1.34
CA LEU A 71 -2.94 -4.26 -0.61
C LEU A 71 -3.93 -4.28 0.57
N SER A 72 -4.79 -5.29 0.69
CA SER A 72 -5.74 -5.39 1.81
C SER A 72 -5.04 -5.40 3.16
N ASP A 73 -3.88 -6.04 3.28
CA ASP A 73 -3.15 -6.14 4.54
C ASP A 73 -2.63 -4.77 5.01
N LEU A 74 -2.24 -3.90 4.06
CA LEU A 74 -1.82 -2.52 4.34
C LEU A 74 -2.99 -1.67 4.88
N LEU A 75 -4.21 -1.99 4.44
CA LEU A 75 -5.43 -1.26 4.76
C LEU A 75 -6.21 -1.89 5.93
N ASP A 76 -5.71 -2.99 6.51
CA ASP A 76 -6.34 -3.66 7.63
C ASP A 76 -6.08 -2.90 8.96
N TRP A 77 -7.03 -3.00 9.90
CA TRP A 77 -6.89 -2.38 11.21
C TRP A 77 -5.71 -2.91 12.02
N ARG A 78 -5.24 -4.13 11.75
CA ARG A 78 -4.02 -4.68 12.34
C ARG A 78 -2.80 -3.83 12.00
N TYR A 79 -2.76 -3.24 10.80
CA TYR A 79 -1.72 -2.30 10.40
C TYR A 79 -2.07 -0.87 10.82
N LEU A 80 -3.24 -0.37 10.43
CA LEU A 80 -3.64 1.03 10.65
C LEU A 80 -3.82 1.39 12.14
N GLY A 81 -4.12 0.42 12.99
CA GLY A 81 -4.30 0.61 14.44
C GLY A 81 -3.05 1.18 15.14
N ARG A 82 -1.86 1.00 14.56
CA ARG A 82 -0.61 1.57 15.09
C ARG A 82 -0.65 3.10 15.19
N TYR A 83 -1.36 3.78 14.28
CA TYR A 83 -1.50 5.23 14.30
C TYR A 83 -2.31 5.71 15.52
N TYR A 84 -3.32 4.94 15.92
CA TYR A 84 -4.09 5.22 17.14
C TYR A 84 -3.27 4.99 18.41
N ILE A 85 -2.47 3.92 18.44
CA ILE A 85 -1.57 3.62 19.55
C ILE A 85 -0.53 4.74 19.71
N SER A 86 0.12 5.14 18.60
CA SER A 86 1.08 6.25 18.58
C SER A 86 0.46 7.57 19.06
N ALA A 87 -0.74 7.91 18.60
CA ALA A 87 -1.44 9.12 19.04
C ALA A 87 -1.72 9.11 20.56
N ARG A 88 -2.10 7.97 21.13
CA ARG A 88 -2.32 7.82 22.59
C ARG A 88 -1.03 8.00 23.38
N HIS A 89 0.06 7.36 22.93
CA HIS A 89 1.36 7.52 23.56
C HIS A 89 1.85 8.97 23.50
N MET A 90 1.67 9.64 22.35
CA MET A 90 2.02 11.06 22.20
C MET A 90 1.19 11.96 23.12
N ALA A 91 -0.09 11.67 23.30
CA ALA A 91 -0.94 12.41 24.23
C ALA A 91 -0.48 12.25 25.68
N LEU A 92 -0.15 11.04 26.12
CA LEU A 92 0.37 10.77 27.47
C LEU A 92 1.73 11.44 27.70
N ALA A 93 2.63 11.38 26.73
CA ALA A 93 3.96 12.02 26.82
C ALA A 93 3.85 13.55 26.92
N LYS A 94 2.87 14.15 26.25
CA LYS A 94 2.59 15.60 26.34
C LYS A 94 1.92 15.98 27.67
N ALA A 95 1.01 15.15 28.18
CA ALA A 95 0.26 15.43 29.40
C ALA A 95 1.08 15.18 30.67
N PHE A 96 1.98 14.19 30.65
CA PHE A 96 2.73 13.73 31.81
C PHE A 96 4.23 13.53 31.49
N PRO A 97 4.95 14.61 31.13
CA PRO A 97 6.35 14.51 30.66
C PRO A 97 7.30 13.94 31.72
N GLU A 98 7.05 14.17 33.01
CA GLU A 98 7.90 13.71 34.11
C GLU A 98 7.75 12.22 34.44
N SER A 99 6.58 11.63 34.13
CA SER A 99 6.26 10.24 34.51
C SER A 99 6.11 9.30 33.33
N TYR A 100 5.95 9.84 32.11
CA TYR A 100 5.70 9.06 30.92
C TYR A 100 6.65 9.44 29.79
N VAL A 101 7.69 8.62 29.62
CA VAL A 101 8.61 8.70 28.48
C VAL A 101 8.14 7.75 27.40
N TYR A 102 7.73 8.31 26.26
CA TYR A 102 7.49 7.51 25.07
C TYR A 102 8.77 7.45 24.23
N GLU A 103 9.40 6.29 24.17
CA GLU A 103 10.29 5.99 23.06
C GLU A 103 9.44 5.49 21.90
N PRO A 104 9.45 6.17 20.74
CA PRO A 104 8.88 5.62 19.54
C PRO A 104 9.55 4.28 19.28
N HIS A 105 8.81 3.20 19.48
CA HIS A 105 9.28 1.89 19.05
C HIS A 105 9.50 2.00 17.55
N ASP A 106 10.72 1.73 17.09
CA ASP A 106 11.08 1.73 15.67
C ASP A 106 9.96 0.97 14.96
N PRO A 107 9.20 1.63 14.07
CA PRO A 107 8.01 1.02 13.51
C PRO A 107 8.50 -0.23 12.83
N THR A 108 8.15 -1.36 13.43
CA THR A 108 8.60 -2.68 13.08
C THR A 108 8.61 -2.77 11.57
N SER A 109 9.82 -3.01 11.05
CA SER A 109 10.12 -3.38 9.69
C SER A 109 8.90 -3.96 8.98
N THR A 110 8.71 -3.60 7.70
CA THR A 110 7.78 -4.29 6.79
C THR A 110 7.90 -5.83 6.75
N THR A 111 8.76 -6.47 7.56
CA THR A 111 8.80 -7.92 7.87
C THR A 111 7.44 -8.55 8.18
N GLY A 112 6.40 -7.77 8.50
CA GLY A 112 5.04 -8.24 8.76
C GLY A 112 4.11 -8.40 7.55
N PHE A 113 4.48 -7.97 6.33
CA PHE A 113 3.66 -8.26 5.13
C PHE A 113 3.84 -9.71 4.71
N ARG A 114 3.21 -10.59 5.47
CA ARG A 114 3.06 -12.00 5.13
C ARG A 114 1.78 -12.11 4.32
N TYR A 115 1.88 -11.81 3.03
CA TYR A 115 0.77 -11.96 2.07
C TYR A 115 0.18 -13.37 2.24
N PRO A 116 -0.99 -13.52 2.87
CA PRO A 116 -1.63 -14.81 2.97
C PRO A 116 -1.99 -15.22 1.55
N ARG A 117 -1.84 -16.50 1.21
CA ARG A 117 -2.28 -16.98 -0.11
C ARG A 117 -3.74 -16.57 -0.30
N PRO A 118 -4.10 -15.92 -1.41
CA PRO A 118 -5.44 -15.44 -1.62
C PRO A 118 -6.42 -16.61 -1.51
N ALA A 119 -7.52 -16.42 -0.79
CA ALA A 119 -8.54 -17.45 -0.57
C ALA A 119 -9.21 -17.95 -1.88
N SER A 120 -8.86 -17.35 -3.02
CA SER A 120 -9.30 -17.70 -4.36
C SER A 120 -8.48 -18.80 -5.03
N VAL A 121 -7.67 -19.58 -4.30
CA VAL A 121 -7.14 -20.87 -4.79
C VAL A 121 -8.09 -22.00 -4.35
N PRO A 122 -9.13 -22.35 -5.12
CA PRO A 122 -9.74 -23.66 -4.98
C PRO A 122 -8.74 -24.71 -5.53
N PRO A 123 -8.62 -25.92 -4.94
CA PRO A 123 -8.15 -27.06 -5.71
C PRO A 123 -9.17 -27.20 -6.85
N SER A 124 -8.79 -26.87 -8.09
CA SER A 124 -9.69 -26.62 -9.21
C SER A 124 -11.00 -27.42 -9.16
N PRO A 125 -12.14 -26.73 -9.27
CA PRO A 125 -13.03 -27.08 -10.36
C PRO A 125 -13.45 -25.85 -11.17
N ALA A 126 -13.57 -26.10 -12.47
CA ALA A 126 -14.10 -25.17 -13.46
C ALA A 126 -15.45 -24.58 -13.01
N HIS A 127 -15.67 -23.31 -13.36
CA HIS A 127 -16.94 -22.56 -13.43
C HIS A 127 -16.85 -21.21 -12.70
N SER A 128 -16.06 -20.28 -13.25
CA SER A 128 -16.45 -18.87 -13.28
C SER A 128 -16.83 -18.55 -14.72
N LEU A 129 -18.10 -18.20 -14.93
CA LEU A 129 -18.62 -17.77 -16.23
C LEU A 129 -17.97 -16.44 -16.64
N HIS A 130 -17.87 -16.26 -17.96
CA HIS A 130 -17.03 -15.32 -18.68
C HIS A 130 -17.42 -13.84 -18.48
N SER A 131 -16.49 -13.01 -17.99
CA SER A 131 -16.58 -11.53 -18.03
C SER A 131 -15.79 -10.93 -19.21
N SER A 132 -15.29 -11.75 -20.13
CA SER A 132 -14.53 -11.25 -21.29
C SER A 132 -14.93 -12.05 -22.53
N PRO A 133 -15.24 -11.40 -23.66
CA PRO A 133 -15.51 -12.09 -24.91
C PRO A 133 -14.31 -12.97 -25.27
N HIS A 134 -14.60 -14.22 -25.61
CA HIS A 134 -13.62 -15.15 -26.15
C HIS A 134 -13.31 -14.75 -27.60
N HIS A 135 -12.40 -13.79 -27.83
CA HIS A 135 -11.56 -13.80 -29.03
C HIS A 135 -10.45 -12.75 -28.97
N SER A 136 -9.23 -13.20 -28.68
CA SER A 136 -7.99 -12.70 -29.28
C SER A 136 -6.89 -13.70 -28.90
N GLU A 137 -6.80 -14.78 -29.69
CA GLU A 137 -5.70 -15.72 -29.63
C GLU A 137 -4.43 -15.04 -30.14
N ALA A 138 -3.66 -14.49 -29.21
CA ALA A 138 -2.23 -14.23 -29.30
C ALA A 138 -1.78 -13.80 -27.90
N GLU A 139 -1.94 -14.68 -26.90
CA GLU A 139 -1.30 -14.45 -25.60
C GLU A 139 0.07 -15.14 -25.64
N ASP A 140 1.13 -14.34 -25.62
CA ASP A 140 2.50 -14.80 -25.40
C ASP A 140 2.52 -15.71 -24.16
N GLU A 141 2.78 -17.00 -24.39
CA GLU A 141 2.69 -18.07 -23.39
C GLU A 141 3.87 -18.06 -22.40
N ASP A 142 4.86 -17.17 -22.56
CA ASP A 142 6.17 -17.31 -21.92
C ASP A 142 6.31 -16.72 -20.50
N GLU A 143 5.42 -15.85 -20.02
CA GLU A 143 5.59 -15.24 -18.68
C GLU A 143 4.91 -16.04 -17.56
N THR A 144 5.48 -17.18 -17.15
CA THR A 144 5.02 -17.92 -15.96
C THR A 144 4.92 -16.98 -14.74
N TYR A 145 3.70 -16.78 -14.24
CA TYR A 145 3.44 -15.93 -13.07
C TYR A 145 3.87 -16.68 -11.82
N ASP A 146 4.97 -16.24 -11.22
CA ASP A 146 5.46 -16.76 -9.94
C ASP A 146 4.97 -15.87 -8.79
N GLU A 147 4.11 -16.44 -7.95
CA GLU A 147 3.50 -15.73 -6.83
C GLU A 147 4.53 -15.33 -5.76
N ASP A 148 5.55 -16.16 -5.52
CA ASP A 148 6.56 -15.92 -4.49
C ASP A 148 7.49 -14.77 -4.92
N LEU A 149 7.91 -14.75 -6.20
CA LEU A 149 8.69 -13.63 -6.75
C LEU A 149 7.92 -12.31 -6.72
N GLU A 150 6.62 -12.36 -6.96
CA GLU A 150 5.77 -11.18 -6.91
C GLU A 150 5.58 -10.68 -5.47
N ALA A 151 5.44 -11.57 -4.49
CA ALA A 151 5.40 -11.20 -3.08
C ALA A 151 6.72 -10.57 -2.60
N GLU A 152 7.87 -10.98 -3.15
CA GLU A 152 9.16 -10.36 -2.88
C GLU A 152 9.26 -8.93 -3.43
N LYS A 153 8.81 -8.71 -4.68
CA LYS A 153 8.70 -7.36 -5.26
C LYS A 153 7.80 -6.47 -4.40
N ASP A 154 6.73 -7.04 -3.86
CA ASP A 154 5.81 -6.28 -3.02
C ASP A 154 6.43 -5.80 -1.71
N ARG A 155 7.33 -6.58 -1.11
CA ARG A 155 8.07 -6.16 0.09
C ARG A 155 9.01 -4.98 -0.16
N LEU A 156 9.52 -4.85 -1.40
CA LEU A 156 10.38 -3.74 -1.81
C LEU A 156 9.56 -2.48 -2.14
N ASN A 157 8.35 -2.67 -2.68
CA ASN A 157 7.48 -1.57 -3.10
C ASN A 157 6.74 -0.88 -1.94
N ILE A 158 6.50 -1.59 -0.83
CA ILE A 158 5.93 -0.95 0.37
C ILE A 158 7.03 -0.19 1.10
N ARG A 159 6.86 1.13 1.20
CA ARG A 159 7.79 2.02 1.88
C ARG A 159 7.77 1.76 3.38
N GLN A 160 8.94 1.80 4.00
CA GLN A 160 9.02 1.83 5.47
C GLN A 160 8.36 3.13 5.95
N PRO A 161 7.55 3.08 7.03
CA PRO A 161 6.96 4.28 7.59
C PRO A 161 8.03 5.29 8.02
N PHE A 162 7.77 6.56 7.79
CA PHE A 162 8.65 7.67 8.14
C PHE A 162 8.93 7.69 9.65
N SER A 163 10.21 7.63 10.04
CA SER A 163 10.62 7.81 11.43
C SER A 163 10.71 9.30 11.77
N LEU A 164 9.98 9.73 12.80
CA LEU A 164 10.11 11.11 13.30
C LEU A 164 11.44 11.22 14.07
N PRO A 165 12.27 12.26 13.83
CA PRO A 165 13.50 12.46 14.58
C PRO A 165 13.21 12.71 16.06
N ASN A 166 13.79 11.88 16.92
CA ASN A 166 13.59 11.92 18.36
C ASN A 166 14.34 13.11 18.99
N LYS A 167 13.62 14.18 19.33
CA LYS A 167 14.22 15.42 19.87
C LYS A 167 14.52 15.36 21.39
N ASN A 168 14.13 14.28 22.08
CA ASN A 168 14.16 14.22 23.55
C ASN A 168 15.39 13.52 24.14
N ARG A 169 16.37 13.12 23.30
CA ARG A 169 17.54 12.37 23.75
C ARG A 169 18.58 13.18 24.54
N SER A 170 18.43 14.50 24.65
CA SER A 170 19.42 15.38 25.28
C SER A 170 19.21 15.68 26.77
N LEU A 171 18.23 15.05 27.44
CA LEU A 171 17.88 15.38 28.83
C LEU A 171 18.20 14.28 29.86
N VAL A 172 18.70 13.12 29.44
CA VAL A 172 18.90 11.96 30.33
C VAL A 172 20.36 11.71 30.72
N ASP A 173 21.33 12.37 30.07
CA ASP A 173 22.76 12.09 30.29
C ASP A 173 23.44 12.92 31.42
N ASP A 174 22.73 13.82 32.11
CA ASP A 174 23.30 14.69 33.15
C ASP A 174 22.70 14.44 34.56
N LEU A 175 22.82 13.21 35.08
CA LEU A 175 22.62 12.96 36.52
C LEU A 175 23.91 12.36 37.11
N PRO A 176 24.61 13.06 38.04
CA PRO A 176 25.84 12.56 38.63
C PRO A 176 25.53 11.40 39.60
N GLU A 177 26.26 10.30 39.43
CA GLU A 177 26.31 9.20 40.40
C GLU A 177 26.70 9.75 41.79
N LYS A 178 25.80 9.58 42.77
CA LYS A 178 26.12 9.86 44.17
C LYS A 178 26.91 8.69 44.75
N ASN A 179 28.12 8.99 45.22
CA ASN A 179 28.95 8.16 46.11
C ASN A 179 28.19 7.63 47.32
#